data_AF-A0A7K2THH7-F1
#
_entry.id   AF-A0A7K2THH7-F1
#
_cell.length_a   1.000
_cell.length_b   1.000
_cell.length_c   1.000
_cell.angle_alpha   90.00
_cell.angle_beta   90.00
_cell.angle_gamma   90.00
#
_symmetry.space_group_name_H-M   'P 1'
#
loop_
_entity.id
_entity.type
_entity.pdbx_description
1 polymer ?
#
loop_
_entity_poly.entity_id
_entity_poly.type
_entity_poly.pdbx_seq_one_letter_code
_entity_poly.pdbx_strand_id
1 'polypeptide(L)'
;MSETPDTLTGPVRALLTAISETLTLPHPGRDYTDLAGYEQHASDRITWIQATIRDVLGGDAILGLQWEADYLRKQSELRPADYRTVDEYIAALKAGGGQ
;
A
#
# COMPACT_ATOMS: atom_id res chain seq x y z
N MET A 1 -2.55 0.36 -37.18
CA MET A 1 -3.61 -0.11 -36.26
C MET A 1 -3.35 0.58 -34.93
N SER A 2 -4.24 1.47 -34.48
CA SER A 2 -4.12 2.07 -33.16
C SER A 2 -4.49 1.02 -32.14
N GLU A 3 -3.53 0.59 -31.32
CA GLU A 3 -3.82 -0.21 -30.13
C GLU A 3 -4.60 0.66 -29.15
N THR A 4 -5.88 0.35 -29.00
CA THR A 4 -6.72 0.82 -27.91
C THR A 4 -6.03 0.44 -26.58
N PRO A 5 -6.00 1.32 -25.56
CA PRO A 5 -5.20 1.10 -24.37
C PRO A 5 -5.56 -0.23 -23.69
N ASP A 6 -4.53 -1.06 -23.45
CA ASP A 6 -4.58 -2.25 -22.62
C ASP A 6 -5.18 -1.88 -21.26
N THR A 7 -6.47 -2.05 -21.13
CA THR A 7 -7.16 -1.83 -19.88
C THR A 7 -6.81 -3.03 -19.02
N LEU A 8 -5.83 -2.86 -18.13
CA LEU A 8 -5.53 -3.78 -17.03
C LEU A 8 -6.87 -4.23 -16.42
N THR A 9 -7.27 -5.49 -16.51
CA THR A 9 -8.53 -5.98 -15.95
C THR A 9 -8.27 -7.22 -15.10
N GLY A 10 -9.23 -7.55 -14.23
CA GLY A 10 -9.19 -8.79 -13.45
C GLY A 10 -8.07 -8.84 -12.39
N PRO A 11 -7.49 -10.03 -12.13
CA PRO A 11 -6.59 -10.27 -11.01
C PRO A 11 -5.32 -9.40 -11.00
N VAL A 12 -4.80 -9.03 -12.18
CA VAL A 12 -3.61 -8.17 -12.27
C VAL A 12 -3.93 -6.75 -11.78
N ARG A 13 -5.09 -6.19 -12.16
CA ARG A 13 -5.54 -4.90 -11.63
C ARG A 13 -5.71 -4.99 -10.11
N ALA A 14 -6.34 -6.05 -9.61
CA ALA A 14 -6.57 -6.23 -8.18
C ALA A 14 -5.26 -6.26 -7.37
N LEU A 15 -4.24 -6.95 -7.90
CA LEU A 15 -2.91 -7.01 -7.30
C LEU A 15 -2.20 -5.64 -7.33
N LEU A 16 -2.19 -4.95 -8.48
CA LEU A 16 -1.58 -3.62 -8.59
C LEU A 16 -2.28 -2.60 -7.67
N THR A 17 -3.60 -2.68 -7.54
CA THR A 17 -4.37 -1.87 -6.59
C THR A 17 -3.94 -2.18 -5.16
N ALA A 18 -3.84 -3.46 -4.76
CA ALA A 18 -3.40 -3.85 -3.43
C ALA A 18 -1.96 -3.40 -3.12
N ILE A 19 -1.05 -3.46 -4.10
CA ILE A 19 0.31 -2.93 -3.97
C ILE A 19 0.26 -1.41 -3.73
N SER A 20 -0.53 -0.69 -4.52
CA SER A 20 -0.69 0.77 -4.37
C SER A 20 -1.28 1.15 -3.00
N GLU A 21 -2.29 0.41 -2.54
CA GLU A 21 -2.89 0.57 -1.20
C GLU A 21 -1.84 0.32 -0.10
N THR A 22 -1.05 -0.75 -0.23
CA THR A 22 0.02 -1.10 0.73
C THR A 22 1.15 -0.06 0.74
N LEU A 23 1.45 0.57 -0.40
CA LEU A 23 2.44 1.66 -0.52
C LEU A 23 1.96 3.00 0.04
N THR A 24 0.69 3.10 0.43
CA THR A 24 0.16 4.35 0.98
C THR A 24 0.69 4.53 2.40
N LEU A 25 1.90 5.05 2.50
CA LEU A 25 2.61 5.30 3.76
C LEU A 25 1.94 6.45 4.55
N PRO A 26 2.06 6.44 5.88
CA PRO A 26 1.52 7.52 6.68
C PRO A 26 2.27 8.83 6.38
N HIS A 27 1.57 9.96 6.52
CA HIS A 27 2.21 11.27 6.31
C HIS A 27 3.35 11.44 7.31
N PRO A 28 4.58 11.82 6.90
CA PRO A 28 5.64 12.25 7.83
C PRO A 28 5.28 13.62 8.47
N GLY A 29 4.22 13.69 9.29
CA GLY A 29 3.80 14.86 10.05
C GLY A 29 4.73 15.16 11.22
N ARG A 30 4.60 16.36 11.78
CA ARG A 30 5.49 16.93 12.82
C ARG A 30 5.53 16.16 14.16
N ASP A 31 4.61 15.20 14.34
CA ASP A 31 4.34 14.49 15.59
C ASP A 31 4.94 13.06 15.66
N TYR A 32 5.84 12.68 14.75
CA TYR A 32 6.64 11.45 14.95
C TYR A 32 7.59 11.63 16.13
N THR A 33 7.05 11.47 17.32
CA THR A 33 7.82 11.18 18.52
C THR A 33 8.52 9.82 18.44
N ASP A 34 8.13 8.98 17.46
CA ASP A 34 8.73 7.68 17.18
C ASP A 34 9.04 7.48 15.67
N LEU A 35 10.18 8.03 15.24
CA LEU A 35 10.73 7.80 13.89
C LEU A 35 11.03 6.31 13.63
N ALA A 36 11.43 5.55 14.65
CA ALA A 36 11.72 4.13 14.51
C ALA A 36 10.46 3.33 14.18
N GLY A 37 9.33 3.66 14.81
CA GLY A 37 8.02 3.10 14.47
C GLY A 37 7.59 3.41 13.03
N TYR A 38 7.85 4.63 12.55
CA TYR A 38 7.60 5.00 11.14
C TYR A 38 8.45 4.19 10.16
N GLU A 39 9.77 4.14 10.40
CA GLU A 39 10.71 3.42 9.54
C GLU A 39 10.43 1.92 9.53
N GLN A 40 10.13 1.33 10.70
CA GLN A 40 9.74 -0.07 10.81
C GLN A 40 8.47 -0.34 10.02
N HIS A 41 7.45 0.52 10.16
CA HIS A 41 6.21 0.36 9.41
C HIS A 41 6.44 0.43 7.90
N ALA A 42 7.20 1.42 7.42
CA ALA A 42 7.55 1.53 6.02
C ALA A 42 8.34 0.30 5.52
N SER A 43 9.27 -0.21 6.34
CA SER A 43 10.06 -1.40 6.04
C SER A 43 9.18 -2.66 5.92
N ASP A 44 8.23 -2.86 6.84
CA ASP A 44 7.31 -4.00 6.83
C ASP A 44 6.46 -4.00 5.55
N ARG A 45 5.93 -2.83 5.16
CA ARG A 45 5.15 -2.65 3.92
C ARG A 45 5.95 -3.02 2.68
N ILE A 46 7.17 -2.50 2.58
CA ILE A 46 8.08 -2.80 1.47
C ILE A 46 8.39 -4.30 1.43
N THR A 47 8.62 -4.91 2.59
CA THR A 47 8.93 -6.34 2.71
C THR A 47 7.78 -7.20 2.20
N TRP A 48 6.53 -6.91 2.59
CA TRP A 48 5.37 -7.64 2.11
C TRP A 48 5.17 -7.51 0.60
N ILE A 49 5.31 -6.29 0.05
CA ILE A 49 5.20 -6.06 -1.40
C ILE A 49 6.29 -6.83 -2.15
N GLN A 50 7.54 -6.77 -1.67
CA GLN A 50 8.65 -7.48 -2.31
C GLN A 50 8.46 -8.99 -2.27
N ALA A 51 7.97 -9.55 -1.17
CA ALA A 51 7.66 -10.97 -1.06
C ALA A 51 6.57 -11.37 -2.08
N THR A 52 5.44 -10.67 -2.10
CA THR A 52 4.35 -10.94 -3.05
C THR A 52 4.81 -10.80 -4.51
N ILE A 53 5.58 -9.77 -4.86
CA ILE A 53 6.11 -9.62 -6.22
C ILE A 53 7.04 -10.79 -6.58
N ARG A 54 7.91 -11.20 -5.66
CA ARG A 54 8.81 -12.34 -5.86
C ARG A 54 8.01 -13.62 -6.12
N ASP A 55 7.01 -13.89 -5.29
CA ASP A 55 6.21 -15.12 -5.39
C ASP A 55 5.41 -15.15 -6.70
N VAL A 56 4.86 -14.02 -7.12
CA VAL A 56 4.17 -13.88 -8.42
C VAL A 56 5.11 -14.09 -9.60
N LEU A 57 6.28 -13.44 -9.59
CA LEU A 57 7.24 -13.56 -10.69
C LEU A 57 7.96 -14.91 -10.73
N GLY A 58 8.13 -15.56 -9.57
CA GLY A 58 8.72 -16.89 -9.42
C GLY A 58 7.77 -18.04 -9.75
N GLY A 59 6.46 -17.77 -9.83
CA GLY A 59 5.43 -18.81 -10.00
C GLY A 59 5.06 -19.52 -8.69
N ASP A 60 5.49 -19.00 -7.55
CA ASP A 60 5.21 -19.51 -6.20
C ASP A 60 3.89 -18.98 -5.62
N ALA A 61 3.21 -18.07 -6.32
CA ALA A 61 1.85 -17.60 -6.02
C ALA A 61 0.79 -18.69 -6.31
N ILE A 62 0.89 -19.84 -5.63
CA ILE A 62 0.11 -21.06 -5.84
C ILE A 62 -1.39 -20.80 -5.67
N LEU A 63 -1.77 -19.86 -4.81
CA LEU A 63 -3.16 -19.48 -4.54
C LEU A 63 -3.70 -18.42 -5.51
N GLY A 64 -2.85 -17.94 -6.43
CA GLY A 64 -3.20 -17.00 -7.50
C GLY A 64 -3.17 -15.53 -7.10
N LEU A 65 -3.18 -14.65 -8.11
CA LEU A 65 -3.00 -13.20 -7.93
C LEU A 65 -4.07 -12.53 -7.07
N GLN A 66 -5.29 -13.09 -7.06
CA GLN A 66 -6.36 -12.55 -6.20
C GLN A 66 -6.05 -12.81 -4.73
N TRP A 67 -5.55 -14.00 -4.38
CA TRP A 67 -5.16 -14.31 -3.02
C TRP A 67 -3.99 -13.42 -2.55
N GLU A 68 -3.01 -13.18 -3.42
CA GLU A 68 -1.90 -12.25 -3.15
C GLU A 68 -2.40 -10.82 -2.88
N ALA A 69 -3.37 -10.36 -3.66
CA ALA A 69 -3.99 -9.05 -3.46
C ALA A 69 -4.71 -8.97 -2.10
N ASP A 70 -5.45 -10.02 -1.73
CA ASP A 70 -6.19 -10.07 -0.47
C ASP A 70 -5.24 -10.20 0.74
N TYR A 71 -4.13 -10.94 0.58
CA TYR A 71 -3.05 -11.02 1.56
C TYR A 71 -2.47 -9.63 1.84
N LEU A 72 -2.08 -8.89 0.80
CA LEU A 72 -1.53 -7.53 0.95
C LEU A 72 -2.52 -6.57 1.63
N ARG A 73 -3.81 -6.64 1.29
CA ARG A 73 -4.85 -5.83 1.97
C ARG A 73 -4.96 -6.16 3.45
N LYS A 74 -4.94 -7.45 3.79
CA LYS A 74 -5.00 -7.88 5.20
C LYS A 74 -3.78 -7.42 5.98
N GLN A 75 -2.59 -7.47 5.39
CA GLN A 75 -1.40 -6.87 6.02
C GLN A 75 -1.58 -5.36 6.16
N SER A 76 -2.12 -4.68 5.14
CA SER A 76 -2.44 -3.23 5.11
C SER A 76 -3.32 -2.75 6.27
N GLU A 77 -4.19 -3.62 6.80
CA GLU A 77 -5.02 -3.31 7.98
C GLU A 77 -4.23 -3.23 9.30
N LEU A 78 -3.04 -3.84 9.37
CA LEU A 78 -2.14 -3.74 10.53
C LEU A 78 -1.48 -2.35 10.55
N ARG A 79 -2.26 -1.35 10.95
CA ARG A 79 -1.83 0.05 11.09
C ARG A 79 -1.87 0.48 12.56
N PRO A 80 -0.92 1.31 13.02
CA PRO A 80 -1.04 2.03 14.28
C PRO A 80 -2.37 2.79 14.40
N ALA A 81 -2.88 3.00 15.62
CA ALA A 81 -4.20 3.60 15.84
C ALA A 81 -4.28 5.10 15.46
N ASP A 82 -3.14 5.77 15.46
CA ASP A 82 -2.91 7.19 15.12
C ASP A 82 -2.55 7.41 13.64
N TYR A 83 -2.66 6.36 12.83
CA TYR A 83 -2.32 6.38 11.41
C TYR A 83 -3.17 7.37 10.61
N ARG A 84 -2.51 8.37 10.00
CA ARG A 84 -3.07 9.21 8.94
C ARG A 84 -2.24 9.08 7.67
N THR A 85 -2.90 8.80 6.56
CA THR A 85 -2.31 8.85 5.22
C THR A 85 -1.93 10.28 4.84
N VAL A 86 -1.04 10.43 3.86
CA VAL A 86 -0.72 11.74 3.24
C VAL A 86 -1.98 12.46 2.76
N ASP A 87 -2.91 11.73 2.13
CA ASP A 87 -4.14 12.30 1.61
C ASP A 87 -5.08 12.77 2.73
N GLU A 88 -5.22 12.01 3.82
CA GLU A 88 -5.98 12.43 5.00
C GLU A 88 -5.35 13.65 5.68
N TYR A 89 -4.02 13.72 5.74
CA TYR A 89 -3.31 14.91 6.25
C TYR A 89 -3.54 16.14 5.36
N ILE A 90 -3.40 16.00 4.04
CA ILE A 90 -3.66 17.08 3.08
C ILE A 90 -5.13 17.52 3.15
N ALA A 91 -6.08 16.58 3.28
CA ALA A 91 -7.48 16.88 3.47
C ALA A 91 -7.73 17.66 4.77
N ALA A 92 -7.09 17.27 5.87
CA ALA A 92 -7.16 18.00 7.14
C ALA A 92 -6.59 19.42 7.03
N LEU A 93 -5.47 19.61 6.32
CA LEU A 93 -4.92 20.95 6.04
C LEU A 93 -5.90 21.80 5.23
N LYS A 94 -6.49 21.24 4.18
CA LYS A 94 -7.51 21.92 3.35
C LYS A 94 -8.77 22.29 4.15
N ALA A 95 -9.13 21.48 5.13
CA ALA A 95 -10.25 21.73 6.04
C ALA A 95 -9.94 22.78 7.13
N GLY A 96 -8.74 23.38 7.14
CA GLY A 96 -8.32 24.39 8.11
C GLY A 96 -7.75 23.83 9.41
N GLY A 97 -7.42 22.53 9.46
CA GLY A 97 -6.89 21.85 10.64
C GLY A 97 -5.39 22.02 10.91
N GLY A 98 -4.73 23.02 10.28
CA GLY A 98 -3.32 23.31 10.52
C GLY A 98 -3.14 24.32 11.64
N GLN A 99 -2.94 23.85 12.87
CA GLN A 99 -2.27 24.59 13.95
C GLN A 99 -0.95 23.92 14.30
#